data_AF-A0A6P0XYA7-F1
#
_entry.id   AF-A0A6P0XYA7-F1
#
_cell.length_a   1.000
_cell.length_b   1.000
_cell.length_c   1.000
_cell.angle_alpha   90.00
_cell.angle_beta   90.00
_cell.angle_gamma   90.00
#
_symmetry.space_group_name_H-M   'P 1'
#
loop_
_entity.id
_entity.type
_entity.pdbx_description
1 polymer ?
#
loop_
_entity_poly.entity_id
_entity_poly.type
_entity_poly.pdbx_seq_one_letter_code
_entity_poly.pdbx_strand_id
1 'polypeptide(L)'
;MAQCNNLSQRDRLISQLRESFSRDLAQLQLDESVDELYATIRKWLGDQQPDALMVWGLESVRDIDKLLVSMGLVREEFRKNFPFPIVLWVDAEISRKFIRLIPDFESWVSLTVFETATQELIDFIQQTSESVYQKVLESGAGIFLDDTALGLGESAYQELVGARQELLKREVTLELELEANLEFVLGRATDNSTEIALEHYQHSLELWQQINNSVRVAHTYHYLGLWWRSYAFRHRVEKNMACERACSYFQQSVEGFETVKRPDLVAKFINAWGEVLQILGRWDELETVAKRAIELHQTYSYAFREARAYGFLAEFELAKNHYRQAKKLAQNAIEIFNKTLDVVSPPSS
;
A
#
# COMPACT_ATOMS: atom_id res chain seq x y z
N MET A 1 11.32 14.80 26.57
CA MET A 1 10.73 13.69 25.80
C MET A 1 9.58 14.26 24.98
N ALA A 2 9.60 13.98 23.69
CA ALA A 2 8.56 14.35 22.74
C ALA A 2 7.81 13.07 22.39
N GLN A 3 6.56 12.94 22.85
CA GLN A 3 5.72 11.80 22.52
C GLN A 3 4.95 12.12 21.24
N CYS A 4 5.17 11.34 20.18
CA CYS A 4 4.47 11.46 18.91
C CYS A 4 4.24 10.05 18.34
N ASN A 5 2.96 9.66 18.20
CA ASN A 5 2.59 8.31 17.76
C ASN A 5 2.61 8.15 16.24
N ASN A 6 2.57 9.25 15.49
CA ASN A 6 2.53 9.25 14.03
C ASN A 6 3.95 9.56 13.48
N LEU A 7 4.54 8.60 12.76
CA LEU A 7 5.91 8.70 12.22
C LEU A 7 6.04 9.88 11.24
N SER A 8 5.09 10.02 10.31
CA SER A 8 5.04 11.12 9.36
C SER A 8 4.95 12.50 10.06
N GLN A 9 4.16 12.59 11.14
CA GLN A 9 4.08 13.81 11.96
C GLN A 9 5.40 14.08 12.70
N ARG A 10 6.03 13.05 13.26
CA ARG A 10 7.33 13.16 13.92
C ARG A 10 8.37 13.69 12.94
N ASP A 11 8.49 13.13 11.75
CA ASP A 11 9.50 13.53 10.77
C ASP A 11 9.28 14.97 10.30
N ARG A 12 8.01 15.39 10.15
CA ARG A 12 7.65 16.79 9.90
C ARG A 12 8.08 17.71 11.04
N LEU A 13 7.80 17.33 12.29
CA LEU A 13 8.16 18.12 13.47
C LEU A 13 9.68 18.20 13.68
N ILE A 14 10.40 17.10 13.45
CA ILE A 14 11.87 17.06 13.46
C ILE A 14 12.44 18.02 12.42
N SER A 15 11.89 18.01 11.20
CA SER A 15 12.30 18.91 10.12
C SER A 15 12.03 20.38 10.47
N GLN A 16 10.85 20.70 11.00
CA GLN A 16 10.49 22.05 11.45
C GLN A 16 11.36 22.54 12.61
N LEU A 17 11.69 21.66 13.56
CA LEU A 17 12.59 22.00 14.67
C LEU A 17 14.00 22.30 14.14
N ARG A 18 14.48 21.53 13.16
CA ARG A 18 15.77 21.78 12.51
C ARG A 18 15.82 23.13 11.80
N GLU A 19 14.76 23.51 11.10
CA GLU A 19 14.70 24.79 10.37
C GLU A 19 14.58 26.00 11.30
N SER A 20 13.86 25.85 12.42
CA SER A 20 13.65 26.92 13.39
C SER A 20 14.81 27.08 14.40
N PHE A 21 15.60 26.03 14.61
CA PHE A 21 16.72 26.04 15.55
C PHE A 21 18.02 26.51 14.88
N SER A 22 18.45 27.73 15.16
CA SER A 22 19.59 28.38 14.50
C SER A 22 20.98 27.94 15.01
N ARG A 23 21.05 26.86 15.79
CA ARG A 23 22.22 26.38 16.54
C ARG A 23 22.56 24.94 16.17
N ASP A 24 23.65 24.38 16.68
CA ASP A 24 24.09 23.03 16.30
C ASP A 24 23.15 21.95 16.89
N LEU A 25 22.37 21.31 16.01
CA LEU A 25 21.38 20.30 16.37
C LEU A 25 21.81 18.93 15.83
N ALA A 26 22.36 18.12 16.72
CA ALA A 26 22.76 16.76 16.43
C ALA A 26 21.55 15.82 16.33
N GLN A 27 21.66 14.79 15.48
CA GLN A 27 20.58 13.87 15.16
C GLN A 27 21.10 12.44 15.16
N LEU A 28 20.43 11.57 15.93
CA LEU A 28 20.77 10.16 16.04
C LEU A 28 19.51 9.30 15.89
N GLN A 29 19.44 8.52 14.82
CA GLN A 29 18.49 7.43 14.67
C GLN A 29 19.08 6.16 15.27
N LEU A 30 18.29 5.44 16.07
CA LEU A 30 18.69 4.17 16.65
C LEU A 30 18.34 2.99 15.73
N ASP A 31 19.22 2.00 15.73
CA ASP A 31 19.01 0.72 15.04
C ASP A 31 18.48 -0.35 16.01
N GLU A 32 17.93 -1.44 15.47
CA GLU A 32 17.38 -2.56 16.26
C GLU A 32 18.39 -3.21 17.23
N SER A 33 19.69 -3.06 16.96
CA SER A 33 20.79 -3.72 17.68
C SER A 33 21.28 -2.96 18.91
N VAL A 34 20.70 -1.80 19.20
CA VAL A 34 21.15 -0.96 20.32
C VAL A 34 20.72 -1.58 21.65
N ASP A 35 21.70 -1.96 22.47
CA ASP A 35 21.47 -2.47 23.84
C ASP A 35 21.63 -1.38 24.92
N GLU A 36 22.47 -0.36 24.68
CA GLU A 36 22.81 0.69 25.66
C GLU A 36 22.81 2.08 25.02
N LEU A 37 21.82 2.89 25.38
CA LEU A 37 21.64 4.22 24.80
C LEU A 37 22.80 5.18 25.13
N TYR A 38 23.23 5.20 26.39
CA TYR A 38 24.32 6.08 26.85
C TYR A 38 25.62 5.84 26.09
N ALA A 39 26.04 4.57 26.00
CA ALA A 39 27.27 4.18 25.31
C ALA A 39 27.20 4.50 23.81
N THR A 40 26.02 4.32 23.20
CA THR A 40 25.78 4.62 21.78
C THR A 40 25.90 6.11 21.50
N ILE A 41 25.24 6.95 22.29
CA ILE A 41 25.33 8.42 22.15
C ILE A 41 26.78 8.88 22.35
N ARG A 42 27.45 8.39 23.40
CA ARG A 42 28.85 8.77 23.69
C ARG A 42 29.81 8.38 22.57
N LYS A 43 29.66 7.17 22.01
CA LYS A 43 30.47 6.70 20.90
C LYS A 43 30.22 7.50 19.62
N TRP A 44 28.96 7.88 19.36
CA TRP A 44 28.57 8.63 18.18
C TRP A 44 29.02 10.10 18.24
N LEU A 45 28.86 10.76 19.40
CA LEU A 45 29.31 12.14 19.61
C LEU A 45 30.84 12.26 19.70
N GLY A 46 31.53 11.26 20.28
CA GLY A 46 32.95 11.38 20.57
C GLY A 46 33.24 12.57 21.49
N ASP A 47 34.04 13.53 21.01
CA ASP A 47 34.37 14.77 21.71
C ASP A 47 33.48 15.96 21.33
N GLN A 48 32.47 15.76 20.46
CA GLN A 48 31.56 16.81 20.03
C GLN A 48 30.53 17.15 21.11
N GLN A 49 30.25 18.44 21.29
CA GLN A 49 29.21 18.95 22.18
C GLN A 49 28.25 19.86 21.40
N PRO A 50 27.17 19.30 20.83
CA PRO A 50 26.16 20.08 20.13
C PRO A 50 25.35 20.93 21.12
N ASP A 51 24.64 21.94 20.61
CA ASP A 51 23.72 22.74 21.41
C ASP A 51 22.48 21.95 21.85
N ALA A 52 22.09 20.92 21.08
CA ALA A 52 21.03 19.98 21.41
C ALA A 52 21.19 18.66 20.64
N LEU A 53 20.62 17.57 21.16
CA LEU A 53 20.58 16.25 20.51
C LEU A 53 19.14 15.74 20.36
N MET A 54 18.75 15.34 19.15
CA MET A 54 17.52 14.58 18.92
C MET A 54 17.83 13.10 18.73
N VAL A 55 17.04 12.25 19.40
CA VAL A 55 17.14 10.79 19.27
C VAL A 55 15.76 10.21 19.00
N TRP A 56 15.67 9.30 18.02
CA TRP A 56 14.44 8.56 17.68
C TRP A 56 14.77 7.12 17.25
N GLY A 57 13.76 6.27 17.07
CA GLY A 57 13.94 4.85 16.70
C GLY A 57 13.98 3.91 17.89
N LEU A 58 13.57 4.36 19.09
CA LEU A 58 13.45 3.50 20.27
C LEU A 58 12.39 2.40 20.07
N GLU A 59 11.40 2.64 19.21
CA GLU A 59 10.34 1.71 18.83
C GLU A 59 10.85 0.48 18.05
N SER A 60 12.01 0.59 17.41
CA SER A 60 12.61 -0.49 16.62
C SER A 60 13.61 -1.33 17.41
N VAL A 61 13.94 -0.96 18.65
CA VAL A 61 14.92 -1.67 19.47
C VAL A 61 14.37 -3.02 19.95
N ARG A 62 15.12 -4.11 19.74
CA ARG A 62 14.69 -5.48 20.05
C ARG A 62 14.32 -5.71 21.52
N ASP A 63 15.10 -5.16 22.45
CA ASP A 63 14.88 -5.29 23.89
C ASP A 63 14.83 -3.92 24.56
N ILE A 64 13.77 -3.18 24.23
CA ILE A 64 13.54 -1.83 24.77
C ILE A 64 13.45 -1.81 26.30
N ASP A 65 12.90 -2.85 26.94
CA ASP A 65 12.76 -2.90 28.40
C ASP A 65 14.13 -2.94 29.07
N LYS A 66 15.05 -3.77 28.57
CA LYS A 66 16.43 -3.83 29.05
C LYS A 66 17.19 -2.53 28.79
N LEU A 67 17.01 -1.91 27.62
CA LEU A 67 17.64 -0.62 27.30
C LEU A 67 17.16 0.48 28.25
N LEU A 68 15.86 0.55 28.55
CA LEU A 68 15.33 1.54 29.48
C LEU A 68 15.88 1.31 30.90
N VAL A 69 15.93 0.06 31.37
CA VAL A 69 16.51 -0.25 32.68
C VAL A 69 17.99 0.15 32.74
N SER A 70 18.78 -0.15 31.71
CA SER A 70 20.21 0.20 31.66
C SER A 70 20.41 1.72 31.66
N MET A 71 19.57 2.46 30.92
CA MET A 71 19.52 3.91 30.92
C MET A 71 19.23 4.50 32.31
N GLY A 72 18.32 3.87 33.07
CA GLY A 72 18.04 4.25 34.45
C GLY A 72 19.26 4.12 35.38
N LEU A 73 20.03 3.04 35.24
CA LEU A 73 21.23 2.77 36.05
C LEU A 73 22.35 3.80 35.83
N VAL A 74 22.47 4.35 34.61
CA VAL A 74 23.52 5.32 34.24
C VAL A 74 23.01 6.76 34.17
N ARG A 75 21.89 7.06 34.81
CA ARG A 75 21.24 8.38 34.80
C ARG A 75 22.16 9.54 35.17
N GLU A 76 22.98 9.39 36.19
CA GLU A 76 23.94 10.44 36.60
C GLU A 76 25.01 10.69 35.54
N GLU A 77 25.35 9.68 34.74
CA GLU A 77 26.34 9.82 33.67
C GLU A 77 25.80 10.61 32.49
N PHE A 78 24.49 10.52 32.18
CA PHE A 78 23.86 11.42 31.22
C PHE A 78 24.03 12.88 31.64
N ARG A 79 23.76 13.19 32.92
CA ARG A 79 23.84 14.56 33.43
C ARG A 79 25.26 15.12 33.42
N LYS A 80 26.27 14.30 33.75
CA LYS A 80 27.66 14.74 33.82
C LYS A 80 28.28 14.92 32.44
N ASN A 81 27.97 14.03 31.50
CA ASN A 81 28.69 13.95 30.23
C ASN A 81 27.94 14.62 29.06
N PHE A 82 26.64 14.89 29.21
CA PHE A 82 25.84 15.60 28.20
C PHE A 82 25.24 16.89 28.78
N PRO A 83 26.02 18.00 28.83
CA PRO A 83 25.57 19.28 29.39
C PRO A 83 24.67 20.08 28.43
N PHE A 84 23.85 19.39 27.63
CA PHE A 84 22.94 19.96 26.62
C PHE A 84 21.61 19.18 26.62
N PRO A 85 20.51 19.78 26.15
CA PRO A 85 19.21 19.10 26.11
C PRO A 85 19.20 17.93 25.11
N ILE A 86 18.62 16.82 25.54
CA ILE A 86 18.36 15.64 24.71
C ILE A 86 16.85 15.49 24.52
N VAL A 87 16.39 15.56 23.27
CA VAL A 87 15.01 15.31 22.89
C VAL A 87 14.87 13.87 22.43
N LEU A 88 14.32 13.02 23.31
CA LEU A 88 13.92 11.67 22.97
C LEU A 88 12.52 11.69 22.34
N TRP A 89 12.43 11.31 21.07
CA TRP A 89 11.17 11.06 20.38
C TRP A 89 10.70 9.63 20.65
N VAL A 90 9.50 9.49 21.17
CA VAL A 90 8.93 8.20 21.56
C VAL A 90 7.47 8.10 21.15
N ASP A 91 6.95 6.88 21.05
CA ASP A 91 5.51 6.65 20.99
C ASP A 91 4.90 6.52 22.42
N ALA A 92 3.58 6.37 22.47
CA ALA A 92 2.83 6.19 23.71
C ALA A 92 3.14 4.86 24.43
N GLU A 93 3.64 3.83 23.73
CA GLU A 93 4.02 2.58 24.37
C GLU A 93 5.33 2.75 25.15
N ILE A 94 6.35 3.31 24.51
CA ILE A 94 7.65 3.57 25.11
C ILE A 94 7.53 4.59 26.23
N SER A 95 6.71 5.64 26.05
CA SER A 95 6.41 6.60 27.11
C SER A 95 5.87 5.91 28.38
N ARG A 96 4.92 4.97 28.24
CA ARG A 96 4.41 4.16 29.36
C ARG A 96 5.48 3.26 29.97
N LYS A 97 6.31 2.62 29.15
CA LYS A 97 7.43 1.79 29.63
C LYS A 97 8.45 2.62 30.39
N PHE A 98 8.70 3.86 29.96
CA PHE A 98 9.60 4.79 30.62
C PHE A 98 9.13 5.10 32.04
N ILE A 99 7.85 5.47 32.20
CA ILE A 99 7.24 5.73 33.50
C ILE A 99 7.28 4.48 34.40
N ARG A 100 7.01 3.29 33.82
CA ARG A 100 6.95 2.04 34.56
C ARG A 100 8.32 1.52 35.02
N LEU A 101 9.33 1.58 34.15
CA LEU A 101 10.63 0.91 34.34
C LEU A 101 11.68 1.82 34.95
N ILE A 102 11.61 3.12 34.69
CA ILE A 102 12.58 4.12 35.17
C ILE A 102 11.88 5.37 35.74
N PRO A 103 11.01 5.22 36.76
CA PRO A 103 10.25 6.33 37.33
C PRO A 103 11.16 7.45 37.88
N ASP A 104 12.34 7.09 38.40
CA ASP A 104 13.29 8.08 38.91
C ASP A 104 13.77 9.04 37.80
N PHE A 105 13.87 8.56 36.55
CA PHE A 105 14.28 9.35 35.40
C PHE A 105 13.19 10.34 34.95
N GLU A 106 11.91 10.04 35.22
CA GLU A 106 10.76 10.89 34.91
C GLU A 106 10.91 12.30 35.53
N SER A 107 11.38 12.37 36.77
CA SER A 107 11.59 13.65 37.49
C SER A 107 12.53 14.63 36.79
N TRP A 108 13.34 14.18 35.82
CA TRP A 108 14.28 14.99 35.05
C TRP A 108 13.86 15.22 33.60
N VAL A 109 12.76 14.61 33.17
CA VAL A 109 12.30 14.67 31.79
C VAL A 109 11.01 15.46 31.72
N SER A 110 11.01 16.55 30.95
CA SER A 110 9.76 17.18 30.52
C SER A 110 9.11 16.31 29.44
N LEU A 111 7.83 15.95 29.61
CA LEU A 111 7.05 15.27 28.58
C LEU A 111 6.24 16.31 27.80
N THR A 112 6.41 16.34 26.48
CA THR A 112 5.54 17.09 25.56
C THR A 112 4.84 16.08 24.67
N VAL A 113 3.50 16.05 24.73
CA VAL A 113 2.69 15.15 23.90
C VAL A 113 2.23 15.91 22.67
N PHE A 114 2.64 15.43 21.51
CA PHE A 114 2.16 15.91 20.22
C PHE A 114 0.98 15.03 19.81
N GLU A 115 -0.21 15.44 20.22
CA GLU A 115 -1.44 14.79 19.77
C GLU A 115 -1.71 15.18 18.31
N THR A 116 -1.84 14.17 17.44
CA THR A 116 -2.38 14.39 16.09
C THR A 116 -3.83 14.80 16.23
N ALA A 117 -4.23 15.92 15.64
CA ALA A 117 -5.62 16.35 15.69
C ALA A 117 -6.52 15.29 15.01
N THR A 118 -7.74 15.09 15.52
CA THR A 118 -8.69 14.13 14.92
C THR A 118 -8.90 14.40 13.43
N GLN A 119 -9.01 15.67 13.04
CA GLN A 119 -9.15 16.05 11.64
C GLN A 119 -7.90 15.70 10.81
N GLU A 120 -6.69 15.88 11.35
CA GLU A 120 -5.46 15.50 10.63
C GLU A 120 -5.39 13.99 10.37
N LEU A 121 -5.90 13.15 11.28
CA LEU A 121 -5.99 11.70 11.08
C LEU A 121 -7.01 11.33 9.99
N ILE A 122 -8.17 11.97 10.00
CA ILE A 122 -9.21 11.77 8.97
C ILE A 122 -8.68 12.21 7.60
N ASP A 123 -8.08 13.40 7.52
CA ASP A 123 -7.50 13.96 6.30
C ASP A 123 -6.38 13.06 5.76
N PHE A 124 -5.52 12.53 6.63
CA PHE A 124 -4.47 11.58 6.25
C PHE A 124 -5.05 10.30 5.62
N ILE A 125 -6.03 9.68 6.26
CA ILE A 125 -6.70 8.47 5.73
C ILE A 125 -7.36 8.78 4.40
N GLN A 126 -8.08 9.91 4.30
CA GLN A 126 -8.80 10.31 3.10
C GLN A 126 -7.87 10.58 1.92
N GLN A 127 -6.83 11.40 2.13
CA GLN A 127 -5.88 11.77 1.08
C GLN A 127 -5.09 10.56 0.59
N THR A 128 -4.61 9.72 1.51
CA THR A 128 -3.86 8.51 1.17
C THR A 128 -4.74 7.53 0.40
N SER A 129 -5.95 7.26 0.92
CA SER A 129 -6.83 6.27 0.32
C SER A 129 -7.30 6.70 -1.08
N GLU A 130 -7.64 7.98 -1.24
CA GLU A 130 -8.08 8.51 -2.53
C GLU A 130 -6.95 8.58 -3.56
N SER A 131 -5.75 9.00 -3.14
CA SER A 131 -4.57 9.03 -4.02
C SER A 131 -4.25 7.63 -4.57
N VAL A 132 -4.23 6.61 -3.70
CA VAL A 132 -3.99 5.22 -4.13
C VAL A 132 -5.09 4.76 -5.09
N TYR A 133 -6.36 4.99 -4.74
CA TYR A 133 -7.48 4.59 -5.58
C TYR A 133 -7.43 5.21 -6.98
N GLN A 134 -7.16 6.52 -7.08
CA GLN A 134 -7.07 7.19 -8.37
C GLN A 134 -5.96 6.59 -9.23
N LYS A 135 -4.77 6.35 -8.67
CA LYS A 135 -3.65 5.74 -9.39
C LYS A 135 -3.98 4.33 -9.91
N VAL A 136 -4.63 3.50 -9.10
CA VAL A 136 -4.99 2.13 -9.53
C VAL A 136 -6.09 2.14 -10.59
N LEU A 137 -7.10 3.01 -10.45
CA LEU A 137 -8.18 3.15 -11.43
C LEU A 137 -7.66 3.73 -12.76
N GLU A 138 -6.72 4.67 -12.69
CA GLU A 138 -6.07 5.28 -13.86
C GLU A 138 -5.24 4.26 -14.63
N SER A 139 -4.38 3.51 -13.94
CA SER A 139 -3.45 2.56 -14.55
C SER A 139 -4.14 1.33 -15.14
N GLY A 140 -5.20 0.84 -14.48
CA GLY A 140 -5.98 -0.33 -14.92
C GLY A 140 -5.20 -1.66 -14.88
N ALA A 141 -5.86 -2.76 -15.28
CA ALA A 141 -5.39 -4.14 -15.05
C ALA A 141 -4.02 -4.54 -15.65
N GLY A 142 -3.47 -3.77 -16.60
CA GLY A 142 -2.28 -4.16 -17.37
C GLY A 142 -0.96 -3.56 -16.89
N ILE A 143 -0.99 -2.69 -15.88
CA ILE A 143 0.21 -2.04 -15.33
C ILE A 143 0.33 -2.48 -13.87
N PHE A 144 1.37 -3.25 -13.58
CA PHE A 144 1.72 -3.53 -12.19
C PHE A 144 2.28 -2.26 -11.57
N LEU A 145 1.54 -1.69 -10.61
CA LEU A 145 2.04 -0.62 -9.76
C LEU A 145 2.58 -1.26 -8.48
N ASP A 146 3.89 -1.16 -8.28
CA ASP A 146 4.47 -1.44 -6.97
C ASP A 146 4.03 -0.38 -5.95
N ASP A 147 4.31 -0.63 -4.68
CA ASP A 147 3.89 0.24 -3.58
C ASP A 147 4.50 1.64 -3.71
N THR A 148 5.73 1.74 -4.24
CA THR A 148 6.39 3.02 -4.48
C THR A 148 5.67 3.86 -5.55
N ALA A 149 5.21 3.24 -6.63
CA ALA A 149 4.42 3.89 -7.67
C ALA A 149 3.06 4.36 -7.13
N LEU A 150 2.48 3.62 -6.18
CA LEU A 150 1.26 4.01 -5.47
C LEU A 150 1.51 5.13 -4.46
N GLY A 151 2.76 5.45 -4.13
CA GLY A 151 3.09 6.40 -3.06
C GLY A 151 2.83 5.82 -1.67
N LEU A 152 2.79 4.48 -1.57
CA LEU A 152 2.74 3.77 -0.30
C LEU A 152 4.17 3.49 0.14
N GLY A 153 4.57 4.05 1.28
CA GLY A 153 5.82 3.69 1.94
C GLY A 153 5.74 2.30 2.57
N GLU A 154 6.89 1.74 2.97
CA GLU A 154 6.97 0.41 3.60
C GLU A 154 6.12 0.29 4.87
N SER A 155 5.86 1.41 5.56
CA SER A 155 5.04 1.51 6.77
C SER A 155 3.57 1.87 6.53
N ALA A 156 3.13 2.09 5.28
CA ALA A 156 1.82 2.67 4.99
C ALA A 156 0.65 1.88 5.58
N TYR A 157 0.73 0.54 5.56
CA TYR A 157 -0.27 -0.31 6.21
C TYR A 157 -0.37 -0.03 7.72
N GLN A 158 0.78 0.02 8.41
CA GLN A 158 0.82 0.26 9.86
C GLN A 158 0.35 1.67 10.21
N GLU A 159 0.68 2.67 9.39
CA GLU A 159 0.24 4.05 9.59
C GLU A 159 -1.27 4.21 9.44
N LEU A 160 -1.87 3.61 8.41
CA LEU A 160 -3.32 3.64 8.18
C LEU A 160 -4.10 2.87 9.26
N VAL A 161 -3.62 1.69 9.65
CA VAL A 161 -4.21 0.92 10.77
C VAL A 161 -4.08 1.69 12.08
N GLY A 162 -2.91 2.28 12.35
CA GLY A 162 -2.66 3.10 13.54
C GLY A 162 -3.56 4.32 13.61
N ALA A 163 -3.75 5.03 12.49
CA ALA A 163 -4.65 6.17 12.40
C ALA A 163 -6.11 5.77 12.69
N ARG A 164 -6.59 4.66 12.11
CA ARG A 164 -7.94 4.13 12.40
C ARG A 164 -8.10 3.73 13.87
N GLN A 165 -7.13 3.01 14.44
CA GLN A 165 -7.18 2.61 15.85
C GLN A 165 -7.21 3.81 16.79
N GLU A 166 -6.48 4.87 16.46
CA GLU A 166 -6.47 6.11 17.23
C GLU A 166 -7.82 6.84 17.17
N LEU A 167 -8.47 6.88 15.99
CA LEU A 167 -9.83 7.40 15.87
C LEU A 167 -10.84 6.58 16.69
N LEU A 168 -10.74 5.25 16.66
CA LEU A 168 -11.59 4.36 17.46
C LEU A 168 -11.41 4.58 18.98
N LYS A 169 -10.17 4.78 19.46
CA LYS A 169 -9.91 5.12 20.87
C LYS A 169 -10.55 6.44 21.30
N ARG A 170 -10.73 7.35 20.35
CA ARG A 170 -11.39 8.65 20.55
C ARG A 170 -12.91 8.58 20.34
N GLU A 171 -13.46 7.38 20.17
CA GLU A 171 -14.88 7.13 19.89
C GLU A 171 -15.36 7.83 18.59
N VAL A 172 -14.43 8.09 17.66
CA VAL A 172 -14.73 8.67 16.34
C VAL A 172 -14.93 7.54 15.35
N THR A 173 -16.14 7.42 14.82
CA THR A 173 -16.46 6.48 13.74
C THR A 173 -16.22 7.15 12.40
N LEU A 174 -15.50 6.48 11.49
CA LEU A 174 -15.32 6.95 10.12
C LEU A 174 -16.65 6.90 9.35
N GLU A 175 -16.86 7.87 8.48
CA GLU A 175 -17.97 7.80 7.52
C GLU A 175 -17.82 6.55 6.64
N LEU A 176 -18.94 5.93 6.27
CA LEU A 176 -18.95 4.66 5.53
C LEU A 176 -18.14 4.71 4.24
N GLU A 177 -18.17 5.83 3.53
CA GLU A 177 -17.38 6.04 2.30
C GLU A 177 -15.88 6.03 2.59
N LEU A 178 -15.44 6.67 3.66
CA LEU A 178 -14.04 6.72 4.04
C LEU A 178 -13.55 5.37 4.56
N GLU A 179 -14.35 4.66 5.36
CA GLU A 179 -14.02 3.30 5.81
C GLU A 179 -13.92 2.34 4.61
N ALA A 180 -14.85 2.41 3.66
CA ALA A 180 -14.82 1.55 2.46
C ALA A 180 -13.56 1.78 1.61
N ASN A 181 -13.10 3.03 1.53
CA ASN A 181 -11.89 3.40 0.79
C ASN A 181 -10.62 2.97 1.54
N LEU A 182 -10.59 3.19 2.85
CA LEU A 182 -9.51 2.73 3.72
C LEU A 182 -9.33 1.21 3.62
N GLU A 183 -10.42 0.44 3.73
CA GLU A 183 -10.40 -1.02 3.60
C GLU A 183 -9.83 -1.46 2.25
N PHE A 184 -10.25 -0.83 1.15
CA PHE A 184 -9.69 -1.13 -0.17
C PHE A 184 -8.17 -0.92 -0.21
N VAL A 185 -7.69 0.19 0.37
CA VAL A 185 -6.27 0.55 0.35
C VAL A 185 -5.45 -0.28 1.33
N LEU A 186 -6.00 -0.72 2.46
CA LEU A 186 -5.36 -1.71 3.33
C LEU A 186 -5.19 -3.06 2.62
N GLY A 187 -6.18 -3.48 1.83
CA GLY A 187 -6.06 -4.64 0.96
C GLY A 187 -4.95 -4.48 -0.08
N ARG A 188 -4.69 -3.25 -0.55
CA ARG A 188 -3.57 -2.94 -1.46
C ARG A 188 -2.21 -2.81 -0.78
N ALA A 189 -2.17 -2.25 0.42
CA ALA A 189 -0.94 -2.01 1.17
C ALA A 189 -0.37 -3.29 1.80
N THR A 190 -1.20 -4.32 1.93
CA THR A 190 -0.72 -5.69 2.18
C THR A 190 -0.28 -6.34 0.87
N ASP A 191 0.51 -7.42 0.93
CA ASP A 191 0.69 -8.26 -0.26
C ASP A 191 -0.72 -8.72 -0.70
N ASN A 192 -1.14 -8.24 -1.88
CA ASN A 192 -2.43 -8.39 -2.58
C ASN A 192 -3.05 -9.79 -2.64
N SER A 193 -2.34 -10.77 -2.11
CA SER A 193 -2.57 -12.20 -2.24
C SER A 193 -2.57 -12.91 -0.87
N THR A 194 -2.47 -12.14 0.22
CA THR A 194 -2.57 -12.62 1.60
C THR A 194 -4.04 -12.73 2.02
N GLU A 195 -4.34 -13.55 3.02
CA GLU A 195 -5.70 -13.65 3.56
C GLU A 195 -6.19 -12.32 4.15
N ILE A 196 -5.30 -11.55 4.77
CA ILE A 196 -5.58 -10.19 5.27
C ILE A 196 -6.06 -9.27 4.12
N ALA A 197 -5.41 -9.33 2.95
CA ALA A 197 -5.85 -8.56 1.79
C ALA A 197 -7.27 -8.94 1.35
N LEU A 198 -7.60 -10.23 1.38
CA LEU A 198 -8.94 -10.72 1.01
C LEU A 198 -10.01 -10.18 1.95
N GLU A 199 -9.78 -10.25 3.26
CA GLU A 199 -10.70 -9.74 4.29
C GLU A 199 -10.97 -8.24 4.07
N HIS A 200 -9.91 -7.47 3.83
CA HIS A 200 -10.02 -6.04 3.52
C HIS A 200 -10.82 -5.74 2.26
N TYR A 201 -10.58 -6.47 1.16
CA TYR A 201 -11.37 -6.29 -0.07
C TYR A 201 -12.83 -6.70 0.10
N GLN A 202 -13.11 -7.75 0.87
CA GLN A 202 -14.48 -8.17 1.17
C GLN A 202 -15.22 -7.12 1.99
N HIS A 203 -14.58 -6.59 3.04
CA HIS A 203 -15.20 -5.56 3.86
C HIS A 203 -15.41 -4.26 3.07
N SER A 204 -14.44 -3.84 2.27
CA SER A 204 -14.59 -2.72 1.34
C SER A 204 -15.78 -2.90 0.39
N LEU A 205 -15.92 -4.10 -0.20
CA LEU A 205 -17.02 -4.42 -1.11
C LEU A 205 -18.38 -4.29 -0.42
N GLU A 206 -18.53 -4.85 0.78
CA GLU A 206 -19.77 -4.77 1.58
C GLU A 206 -20.17 -3.31 1.83
N LEU A 207 -19.21 -2.48 2.24
CA LEU A 207 -19.46 -1.07 2.52
C LEU A 207 -19.84 -0.31 1.24
N TRP A 208 -19.13 -0.52 0.12
CA TRP A 208 -19.47 0.12 -1.16
C TRP A 208 -20.85 -0.27 -1.68
N GLN A 209 -21.26 -1.51 -1.45
CA GLN A 209 -22.63 -1.98 -1.77
C GLN A 209 -23.66 -1.27 -0.89
N GLN A 210 -23.41 -1.11 0.41
CA GLN A 210 -24.33 -0.41 1.33
C GLN A 210 -24.58 1.05 0.92
N ILE A 211 -23.53 1.76 0.47
CA ILE A 211 -23.66 3.15 0.03
C ILE A 211 -23.93 3.31 -1.47
N ASN A 212 -24.20 2.20 -2.17
CA ASN A 212 -24.56 2.16 -3.60
C ASN A 212 -23.53 2.83 -4.54
N ASN A 213 -22.24 2.75 -4.22
CA ASN A 213 -21.18 3.26 -5.11
C ASN A 213 -20.81 2.20 -6.15
N SER A 214 -21.61 2.11 -7.23
CA SER A 214 -21.48 1.07 -8.24
C SER A 214 -20.12 1.02 -8.95
N VAL A 215 -19.44 2.17 -9.13
CA VAL A 215 -18.10 2.21 -9.73
C VAL A 215 -17.07 1.57 -8.78
N ARG A 216 -17.12 1.90 -7.49
CA ARG A 216 -16.24 1.30 -6.48
C ARG A 216 -16.52 -0.20 -6.32
N VAL A 217 -17.79 -0.61 -6.29
CA VAL A 217 -18.20 -2.03 -6.26
C VAL A 217 -17.57 -2.81 -7.43
N ALA A 218 -17.76 -2.33 -8.67
CA ALA A 218 -17.20 -2.97 -9.86
C ALA A 218 -15.66 -3.04 -9.83
N HIS A 219 -15.01 -2.01 -9.28
CA HIS A 219 -13.56 -2.00 -9.14
C HIS A 219 -13.07 -2.97 -8.06
N THR A 220 -13.73 -3.05 -6.90
CA THR A 220 -13.37 -3.98 -5.83
C THR A 220 -13.53 -5.44 -6.29
N TYR A 221 -14.54 -5.75 -7.11
CA TYR A 221 -14.65 -7.07 -7.75
C TYR A 221 -13.42 -7.42 -8.60
N HIS A 222 -12.85 -6.47 -9.33
CA HIS A 222 -11.62 -6.73 -10.09
C HIS A 222 -10.47 -7.19 -9.16
N TYR A 223 -10.29 -6.52 -8.03
CA TYR A 223 -9.24 -6.85 -7.07
C TYR A 223 -9.45 -8.19 -6.36
N LEU A 224 -10.69 -8.53 -6.04
CA LEU A 224 -11.04 -9.87 -5.56
C LEU A 224 -10.72 -10.94 -6.63
N GLY A 225 -10.97 -10.65 -7.90
CA GLY A 225 -10.58 -11.52 -9.01
C GLY A 225 -9.06 -11.73 -9.11
N LEU A 226 -8.27 -10.66 -8.96
CA LEU A 226 -6.81 -10.72 -8.93
C LEU A 226 -6.29 -11.55 -7.74
N TRP A 227 -6.92 -11.40 -6.57
CA TRP A 227 -6.61 -12.20 -5.39
C TRP A 227 -6.81 -13.69 -5.67
N TRP A 228 -7.98 -14.08 -6.17
CA TRP A 228 -8.33 -15.48 -6.46
C TRP A 228 -7.45 -16.10 -7.55
N ARG A 229 -7.09 -15.31 -8.57
CA ARG A 229 -6.13 -15.74 -9.59
C ARG A 229 -4.75 -16.00 -9.00
N SER A 230 -4.29 -15.13 -8.10
CA SER A 230 -3.00 -15.28 -7.40
C SER A 230 -3.02 -16.51 -6.49
N TYR A 231 -4.13 -16.73 -5.78
CA TYR A 231 -4.37 -17.91 -4.97
C TYR A 231 -4.28 -19.19 -5.83
N ALA A 232 -4.94 -19.22 -7.00
CA ALA A 232 -4.93 -20.37 -7.92
C ALA A 232 -3.51 -20.77 -8.38
N PHE A 233 -2.61 -19.78 -8.53
CA PHE A 233 -1.22 -20.02 -8.89
C PHE A 233 -0.43 -20.72 -7.78
N ARG A 234 -0.69 -20.34 -6.52
CA ARG A 234 -0.03 -20.89 -5.32
C ARG A 234 -0.62 -22.24 -4.89
N HIS A 235 -1.92 -22.44 -5.10
CA HIS A 235 -2.68 -23.58 -4.58
C HIS A 235 -3.14 -24.50 -5.72
N ARG A 236 -2.23 -25.35 -6.21
CA ARG A 236 -2.49 -26.19 -7.40
C ARG A 236 -3.69 -27.13 -7.25
N VAL A 237 -3.94 -27.64 -6.04
CA VAL A 237 -5.06 -28.56 -5.76
C VAL A 237 -6.41 -27.84 -5.95
N GLU A 238 -6.49 -26.58 -5.54
CA GLU A 238 -7.71 -25.77 -5.57
C GLU A 238 -7.78 -24.85 -6.79
N LYS A 239 -6.82 -24.96 -7.71
CA LYS A 239 -6.67 -24.09 -8.88
C LYS A 239 -7.97 -23.89 -9.65
N ASN A 240 -8.70 -24.96 -9.96
CA ASN A 240 -9.93 -24.85 -10.73
C ASN A 240 -11.00 -24.04 -9.97
N MET A 241 -11.22 -24.34 -8.69
CA MET A 241 -12.18 -23.61 -7.84
C MET A 241 -11.79 -22.13 -7.70
N ALA A 242 -10.49 -21.85 -7.53
CA ALA A 242 -9.98 -20.50 -7.44
C ALA A 242 -10.10 -19.72 -8.77
N CYS A 243 -9.81 -20.37 -9.91
CA CYS A 243 -10.05 -19.78 -11.23
C CYS A 243 -11.54 -19.52 -11.49
N GLU A 244 -12.44 -20.39 -11.06
CA GLU A 244 -13.89 -20.18 -11.15
C GLU A 244 -14.33 -18.95 -10.35
N ARG A 245 -13.83 -18.79 -9.12
CA ARG A 245 -14.08 -17.59 -8.32
C ARG A 245 -13.52 -16.33 -8.98
N ALA A 246 -12.29 -16.39 -9.49
CA ALA A 246 -11.68 -15.27 -10.20
C ALA A 246 -12.50 -14.87 -11.43
N CYS A 247 -12.99 -15.85 -12.20
CA CYS A 247 -13.83 -15.62 -13.38
C CYS A 247 -15.12 -14.89 -13.01
N SER A 248 -15.82 -15.36 -11.98
CA SER A 248 -17.06 -14.74 -11.49
C SER A 248 -16.83 -13.28 -11.08
N TYR A 249 -15.76 -13.00 -10.35
CA TYR A 249 -15.44 -11.64 -9.93
C TYR A 249 -15.06 -10.72 -11.09
N PHE A 250 -14.27 -11.19 -12.06
CA PHE A 250 -13.94 -10.39 -13.24
C PHE A 250 -15.16 -10.11 -14.12
N GLN A 251 -16.06 -11.07 -14.26
CA GLN A 251 -17.34 -10.87 -14.94
C GLN A 251 -18.17 -9.78 -14.24
N GLN A 252 -18.37 -9.89 -12.91
CA GLN A 252 -19.13 -8.90 -12.13
C GLN A 252 -18.52 -7.50 -12.21
N SER A 253 -17.20 -7.40 -12.24
CA SER A 253 -16.49 -6.14 -12.45
C SER A 253 -16.82 -5.52 -13.82
N VAL A 254 -16.70 -6.29 -14.89
CA VAL A 254 -16.98 -5.83 -16.26
C VAL A 254 -18.45 -5.43 -16.43
N GLU A 255 -19.39 -6.29 -16.05
CA GLU A 255 -20.83 -6.03 -16.12
C GLU A 255 -21.25 -4.83 -15.26
N GLY A 256 -20.60 -4.66 -14.10
CA GLY A 256 -20.77 -3.50 -13.24
C GLY A 256 -20.39 -2.19 -13.94
N PHE A 257 -19.22 -2.15 -14.60
CA PHE A 257 -18.79 -0.98 -15.37
C PHE A 257 -19.66 -0.72 -16.59
N GLU A 258 -20.18 -1.76 -17.25
CA GLU A 258 -21.15 -1.61 -18.34
C GLU A 258 -22.46 -1.00 -17.87
N THR A 259 -22.98 -1.46 -16.72
CA THR A 259 -24.22 -0.95 -16.13
C THR A 259 -24.16 0.54 -15.80
N VAL A 260 -23.02 1.02 -15.29
CA VAL A 260 -22.77 2.44 -15.01
C VAL A 260 -22.31 3.24 -16.24
N LYS A 261 -22.33 2.63 -17.43
CA LYS A 261 -21.96 3.26 -18.71
C LYS A 261 -20.54 3.85 -18.70
N ARG A 262 -19.58 3.10 -18.16
CA ARG A 262 -18.15 3.44 -18.14
C ARG A 262 -17.35 2.52 -19.06
N PRO A 263 -17.53 2.59 -20.40
CA PRO A 263 -16.80 1.75 -21.35
C PRO A 263 -15.28 1.97 -21.32
N ASP A 264 -14.81 3.12 -20.84
CA ASP A 264 -13.40 3.40 -20.57
C ASP A 264 -12.85 2.48 -19.47
N LEU A 265 -13.64 2.22 -18.41
CA LEU A 265 -13.26 1.29 -17.35
C LEU A 265 -13.43 -0.16 -17.81
N VAL A 266 -14.46 -0.49 -18.60
CA VAL A 266 -14.57 -1.83 -19.21
C VAL A 266 -13.31 -2.14 -20.01
N ALA A 267 -12.88 -1.22 -20.88
CA ALA A 267 -11.63 -1.35 -21.62
C ALA A 267 -10.43 -1.55 -20.68
N LYS A 268 -10.42 -0.92 -19.50
CA LYS A 268 -9.32 -1.08 -18.55
C LYS A 268 -9.25 -2.45 -17.86
N PHE A 269 -10.35 -3.19 -17.76
CA PHE A 269 -10.40 -4.39 -16.90
C PHE A 269 -10.79 -5.68 -17.64
N ILE A 270 -11.37 -5.59 -18.85
CA ILE A 270 -11.91 -6.74 -19.60
C ILE A 270 -10.91 -7.87 -19.89
N ASN A 271 -9.63 -7.54 -20.14
CA ASN A 271 -8.64 -8.58 -20.45
C ASN A 271 -8.39 -9.55 -19.30
N ALA A 272 -8.52 -9.12 -18.04
CA ALA A 272 -8.34 -10.02 -16.90
C ALA A 272 -9.39 -11.14 -16.87
N TRP A 273 -10.62 -10.83 -17.32
CA TRP A 273 -11.66 -11.85 -17.50
C TRP A 273 -11.26 -12.85 -18.60
N GLY A 274 -10.81 -12.34 -19.75
CA GLY A 274 -10.32 -13.17 -20.85
C GLY A 274 -9.17 -14.11 -20.45
N GLU A 275 -8.23 -13.65 -19.63
CA GLU A 275 -7.12 -14.48 -19.14
C GLU A 275 -7.60 -15.67 -18.31
N VAL A 276 -8.61 -15.48 -17.46
CA VAL A 276 -9.16 -16.58 -16.65
C VAL A 276 -10.03 -17.52 -17.48
N LEU A 277 -10.82 -17.00 -18.42
CA LEU A 277 -11.60 -17.82 -19.36
C LEU A 277 -10.70 -18.73 -20.20
N GLN A 278 -9.55 -18.21 -20.65
CA GLN A 278 -8.51 -18.98 -21.33
C GLN A 278 -7.98 -20.12 -20.44
N ILE A 279 -7.64 -19.82 -19.18
CA ILE A 279 -7.15 -20.85 -18.22
C ILE A 279 -8.21 -21.94 -17.98
N LEU A 280 -9.49 -21.56 -17.92
CA LEU A 280 -10.61 -22.48 -17.72
C LEU A 280 -11.01 -23.23 -19.01
N GLY A 281 -10.48 -22.85 -20.18
CA GLY A 281 -10.86 -23.43 -21.47
C GLY A 281 -12.29 -23.11 -21.90
N ARG A 282 -12.85 -21.99 -21.43
CA ARG A 282 -14.21 -21.52 -21.78
C ARG A 282 -14.18 -20.74 -23.09
N TRP A 283 -13.97 -21.48 -24.18
CA TRP A 283 -13.63 -20.93 -25.49
C TRP A 283 -14.71 -20.01 -26.07
N ASP A 284 -15.99 -20.37 -25.97
CA ASP A 284 -17.08 -19.59 -26.57
C ASP A 284 -17.32 -18.26 -25.80
N GLU A 285 -17.17 -18.28 -24.47
CA GLU A 285 -17.17 -17.06 -23.64
C GLU A 285 -15.94 -16.19 -23.96
N LEU A 286 -14.76 -16.82 -24.08
CA LEU A 286 -13.51 -16.13 -24.41
C LEU A 286 -13.60 -15.40 -25.75
N GLU A 287 -14.21 -16.01 -26.77
CA GLU A 287 -14.41 -15.38 -28.08
C GLU A 287 -15.24 -14.10 -27.95
N THR A 288 -16.32 -14.14 -27.17
CA THR A 288 -17.21 -13.00 -26.95
C THR A 288 -16.47 -11.86 -26.25
N VAL A 289 -15.77 -12.17 -25.16
CA VAL A 289 -14.97 -11.21 -24.40
C VAL A 289 -13.84 -10.62 -25.24
N ALA A 290 -13.15 -11.43 -26.04
CA ALA A 290 -12.03 -10.98 -26.86
C ALA A 290 -12.47 -10.06 -28.01
N LYS A 291 -13.59 -10.37 -28.70
CA LYS A 291 -14.17 -9.47 -29.71
C LYS A 291 -14.53 -8.12 -29.09
N ARG A 292 -15.19 -8.14 -27.92
CA ARG A 292 -15.55 -6.94 -27.18
C ARG A 292 -14.33 -6.12 -26.76
N ALA A 293 -13.28 -6.77 -26.27
CA ALA A 293 -12.03 -6.13 -25.88
C ALA A 293 -11.36 -5.43 -27.07
N ILE A 294 -11.32 -6.05 -28.26
CA ILE A 294 -10.75 -5.44 -29.47
C ILE A 294 -11.49 -4.13 -29.82
N GLU A 295 -12.82 -4.16 -29.89
CA GLU A 295 -13.63 -2.95 -30.18
C GLU A 295 -13.31 -1.80 -29.21
N LEU A 296 -13.22 -2.13 -27.92
CA LEU A 296 -12.92 -1.17 -26.87
C LEU A 296 -11.49 -0.63 -27.00
N HIS A 297 -10.50 -1.50 -27.20
CA HIS A 297 -9.10 -1.09 -27.26
C HIS A 297 -8.75 -0.28 -28.50
N GLN A 298 -9.45 -0.51 -29.61
CA GLN A 298 -9.38 0.35 -30.80
C GLN A 298 -9.96 1.74 -30.53
N THR A 299 -11.02 1.83 -29.73
CA THR A 299 -11.64 3.10 -29.33
C THR A 299 -10.76 3.88 -28.34
N TYR A 300 -10.20 3.20 -27.34
CA TYR A 300 -9.42 3.82 -26.26
C TYR A 300 -7.89 3.81 -26.47
N SER A 301 -7.42 3.31 -27.61
CA SER A 301 -6.01 3.28 -28.02
C SER A 301 -5.08 2.50 -27.05
N TYR A 302 -5.55 1.36 -26.53
CA TYR A 302 -4.76 0.48 -25.65
C TYR A 302 -4.09 -0.67 -26.42
N ALA A 303 -3.09 -0.35 -27.24
CA ALA A 303 -2.51 -1.28 -28.22
C ALA A 303 -1.96 -2.60 -27.64
N PHE A 304 -1.27 -2.58 -26.49
CA PHE A 304 -0.83 -3.83 -25.82
C PHE A 304 -2.00 -4.74 -25.43
N ARG A 305 -3.12 -4.13 -25.01
CA ARG A 305 -4.31 -4.86 -24.58
C ARG A 305 -5.11 -5.36 -25.78
N GLU A 306 -5.12 -4.61 -26.87
CA GLU A 306 -5.63 -5.05 -28.17
C GLU A 306 -4.87 -6.28 -28.68
N ALA A 307 -3.53 -6.24 -28.65
CA ALA A 307 -2.69 -7.38 -29.03
C ALA A 307 -3.02 -8.62 -28.20
N ARG A 308 -3.21 -8.46 -26.88
CA ARG A 308 -3.61 -9.56 -25.99
C ARG A 308 -4.98 -10.14 -26.37
N ALA A 309 -5.95 -9.29 -26.72
CA ALA A 309 -7.28 -9.72 -27.17
C ALA A 309 -7.25 -10.49 -28.50
N TYR A 310 -6.40 -10.09 -29.45
CA TYR A 310 -6.13 -10.89 -30.65
C TYR A 310 -5.48 -12.24 -30.32
N GLY A 311 -4.62 -12.29 -29.30
CA GLY A 311 -4.05 -13.53 -28.78
C GLY A 311 -5.13 -14.49 -28.27
N PHE A 312 -6.13 -13.98 -27.54
CA PHE A 312 -7.28 -14.81 -27.10
C PHE A 312 -8.05 -15.41 -28.28
N LEU A 313 -8.33 -14.62 -29.32
CA LEU A 313 -8.99 -15.14 -30.53
C LEU A 313 -8.12 -16.16 -31.27
N ALA A 314 -6.81 -15.96 -31.31
CA ALA A 314 -5.91 -16.94 -31.91
C ALA A 314 -5.98 -18.30 -31.21
N GLU A 315 -6.02 -18.29 -29.87
CA GLU A 315 -6.15 -19.52 -29.07
C GLU A 315 -7.53 -20.17 -29.20
N PHE A 316 -8.59 -19.38 -29.26
CA PHE A 316 -9.94 -19.87 -29.59
C PHE A 316 -9.94 -20.63 -30.93
N GLU A 317 -9.36 -20.05 -31.98
CA GLU A 317 -9.28 -20.69 -33.30
C GLU A 317 -8.39 -21.94 -33.29
N LEU A 318 -7.32 -21.97 -32.49
CA LEU A 318 -6.52 -23.18 -32.27
C LEU A 318 -7.36 -24.28 -31.62
N ALA A 319 -8.16 -23.97 -30.60
CA ALA A 319 -9.03 -24.93 -29.94
C ALA A 319 -10.09 -25.53 -30.89
N LYS A 320 -10.50 -24.79 -31.93
CA LYS A 320 -11.40 -25.28 -33.00
C LYS A 320 -10.65 -25.93 -34.19
N ASN A 321 -9.33 -26.10 -34.12
CA ASN A 321 -8.46 -26.61 -35.19
C ASN A 321 -8.40 -25.75 -36.47
N HIS A 322 -8.74 -24.46 -36.38
CA HIS A 322 -8.66 -23.51 -37.49
C HIS A 322 -7.26 -22.88 -37.61
N TYR A 323 -6.25 -23.71 -37.84
CA TYR A 323 -4.84 -23.31 -37.75
C TYR A 323 -4.44 -22.10 -38.62
N ARG A 324 -5.04 -21.97 -39.82
CA ARG A 324 -4.77 -20.83 -40.71
C ARG A 324 -5.28 -19.51 -40.12
N GLN A 325 -6.47 -19.52 -39.54
CA GLN A 325 -7.08 -18.34 -38.94
C GLN A 325 -6.37 -17.97 -37.62
N ALA A 326 -6.07 -18.98 -36.79
CA ALA A 326 -5.26 -18.80 -35.59
C ALA A 326 -3.92 -18.12 -35.89
N LYS A 327 -3.19 -18.61 -36.92
CA LYS A 327 -1.91 -18.01 -37.33
C LYS A 327 -2.07 -16.54 -37.73
N LYS A 328 -3.12 -16.21 -38.50
CA LYS A 328 -3.39 -14.82 -38.92
C LYS A 328 -3.64 -13.90 -37.73
N LEU A 329 -4.45 -14.34 -36.76
CA LEU A 329 -4.75 -13.57 -35.55
C LEU A 329 -3.51 -13.39 -34.67
N ALA A 330 -2.71 -14.44 -34.48
CA ALA A 330 -1.45 -14.36 -33.74
C ALA A 330 -0.44 -13.41 -34.42
N GLN A 331 -0.35 -13.44 -35.74
CA GLN A 331 0.49 -12.51 -36.50
C GLN A 331 0.05 -11.06 -36.31
N ASN A 332 -1.26 -10.79 -36.31
CA ASN A 332 -1.79 -9.45 -36.03
C ASN A 332 -1.45 -8.99 -34.61
N ALA A 333 -1.62 -9.86 -33.61
CA ALA A 333 -1.23 -9.58 -32.23
C ALA A 333 0.25 -9.18 -32.12
N ILE A 334 1.14 -9.95 -32.76
CA ILE A 334 2.59 -9.68 -32.78
C ILE A 334 2.89 -8.36 -33.49
N GLU A 335 2.23 -8.06 -34.61
CA GLU A 335 2.43 -6.81 -35.35
C GLU A 335 2.04 -5.59 -34.50
N ILE A 336 0.88 -5.64 -33.83
CA ILE A 336 0.45 -4.57 -32.91
C ILE A 336 1.45 -4.43 -31.76
N PHE A 337 1.87 -5.55 -31.16
CA PHE A 337 2.80 -5.56 -30.05
C PHE A 337 4.16 -4.93 -30.42
N ASN A 338 4.74 -5.33 -31.56
CA ASN A 338 6.02 -4.80 -32.04
C ASN A 338 5.92 -3.30 -32.37
N LYS A 339 4.88 -2.88 -33.10
CA LYS A 339 4.65 -1.44 -33.37
C LYS A 339 4.54 -0.62 -32.08
N THR A 340 3.88 -1.17 -31.07
CA THR A 340 3.72 -0.48 -29.78
C THR A 340 5.05 -0.40 -29.04
N LEU A 341 5.84 -1.48 -29.04
CA LEU A 341 7.18 -1.49 -28.45
C LEU A 341 8.13 -0.48 -29.09
N ASP A 342 8.10 -0.36 -30.43
CA ASP A 342 8.94 0.58 -31.18
C ASP A 342 8.59 2.05 -30.86
N VAL A 343 7.33 2.33 -30.52
CA VAL A 343 6.88 3.67 -30.11
C VAL A 343 7.28 4.00 -28.68
N VAL A 344 7.30 3.00 -27.78
CA VAL A 344 7.61 3.18 -26.35
C VAL A 344 9.11 3.13 -26.07
N SER A 345 9.90 2.47 -26.93
CA SER A 345 11.36 2.42 -26.83
C SER A 345 11.97 3.58 -27.61
N PRO A 346 12.68 4.55 -26.98
CA PRO A 346 13.37 5.59 -27.73
C PRO A 346 14.43 4.96 -28.63
N PRO A 347 14.76 5.56 -29.80
CA PRO A 347 15.78 5.03 -30.69
C PRO A 347 17.10 4.92 -29.93
N SER A 348 17.63 3.70 -29.86
CA SER A 348 18.96 3.42 -29.35
C SER A 348 19.97 4.29 -30.12
N SER A 349 20.58 5.24 -29.40
CA SER A 349 21.62 6.12 -29.92
C SER A 349 22.91 5.37 -30.22
#